data_AF-A0A925UZJ7-F1
#
_entry.id   AF-A0A925UZJ7-F1
#
_cell.length_a   1.000
_cell.length_b   1.000
_cell.length_c   1.000
_cell.angle_alpha   90.00
_cell.angle_beta   90.00
_cell.angle_gamma   90.00
#
_symmetry.space_group_name_H-M   'P 1'
#
loop_
_entity.id
_entity.type
_entity.pdbx_description
1 polymer ?
#
loop_
_entity_poly.entity_id
_entity_poly.type
_entity_poly.pdbx_seq_one_letter_code
_entity_poly.pdbx_strand_id
1 'polypeptide(L)'
;RDVLLNAREADQLLYNDLPKSLGLAPILADDSSNAQDGATFLAELRQAIAELQRSYEDLINEIVQTTQNAFGVTGSLPLFRERLVERARSLHSVASDPVLKAFLIRVDDDALKDTEWAESIASLLGERPPSTWRDRDRGVFEVAIANLSRLFAHLEPLAFAGSKNGSAASHALRIGVTTREYPERERVIHLNAESSKEADRLERALQIVLDKAGTDGSNDVHLAAIARLADRLMAARHGTMVDGLPRHNKP
;
A
#
# COMPACT_ATOMS: atom_id res chain seq x y z
N ARG A 1 22.85 -15.14 -7.03
CA ARG A 1 21.53 -15.69 -7.42
C ARG A 1 21.60 -16.53 -8.69
N ASP A 2 22.06 -15.98 -9.82
CA ASP A 2 22.06 -16.70 -11.11
C ASP A 2 22.93 -17.96 -11.13
N VAL A 3 24.03 -17.97 -10.38
CA VAL A 3 24.89 -19.15 -10.19
C VAL A 3 24.12 -20.31 -9.53
N LEU A 4 23.26 -20.03 -8.54
CA LEU A 4 22.43 -21.04 -7.90
C LEU A 4 21.33 -21.56 -8.83
N LEU A 5 20.74 -20.69 -9.65
CA LEU A 5 19.64 -21.04 -10.56
C LEU A 5 20.11 -21.86 -11.76
N ASN A 6 21.38 -21.77 -12.14
CA ASN A 6 21.97 -22.45 -13.29
C ASN A 6 22.90 -23.61 -12.91
N ALA A 7 23.00 -23.93 -11.62
CA ALA A 7 23.88 -24.98 -11.12
C ALA A 7 23.49 -26.35 -11.69
N ARG A 8 24.47 -27.07 -12.26
CA ARG A 8 24.27 -28.42 -12.81
C ARG A 8 24.96 -29.51 -11.98
N GLU A 9 26.07 -29.17 -11.32
CA GLU A 9 26.88 -30.10 -10.53
C GLU A 9 27.22 -29.46 -9.18
N ALA A 10 27.03 -30.22 -8.10
CA ALA A 10 27.17 -29.72 -6.73
C ALA A 10 28.61 -29.32 -6.40
N ASP A 11 29.60 -30.12 -6.81
CA ASP A 11 31.01 -29.84 -6.54
C ASP A 11 31.49 -28.59 -7.28
N GLN A 12 31.13 -28.45 -8.56
CA GLN A 12 31.46 -27.28 -9.36
C GLN A 12 30.81 -26.01 -8.79
N LEU A 13 29.56 -26.12 -8.34
CA LEU A 13 28.87 -25.03 -7.66
C LEU A 13 29.59 -24.61 -6.38
N LEU A 14 29.92 -25.58 -5.51
CA LEU A 14 30.42 -25.34 -4.16
C LEU A 14 31.88 -24.84 -4.17
N TYR A 15 32.73 -25.47 -4.97
CA TYR A 15 34.18 -25.23 -4.94
C TYR A 15 34.67 -24.22 -5.97
N ASN A 16 33.86 -23.90 -6.99
CA ASN A 16 34.26 -23.00 -8.07
C ASN A 16 33.29 -21.82 -8.24
N ASP A 17 32.02 -22.10 -8.52
CA ASP A 17 31.12 -21.07 -9.03
C ASP A 17 30.67 -20.11 -7.92
N LEU A 18 30.39 -20.62 -6.71
CA LEU A 18 30.03 -19.80 -5.55
C LEU A 18 31.19 -18.92 -5.06
N PRO A 19 32.41 -19.45 -4.82
CA PRO A 19 33.56 -18.62 -4.45
C PRO A 19 33.78 -17.47 -5.45
N LYS A 20 33.78 -17.77 -6.77
CA LYS A 20 33.94 -16.75 -7.81
C LYS A 20 32.84 -15.69 -7.77
N SER A 21 31.59 -16.08 -7.52
CA SER A 21 30.47 -15.15 -7.43
C SER A 21 30.55 -14.21 -6.23
N LEU A 22 31.28 -14.62 -5.18
CA LEU A 22 31.60 -13.82 -3.99
C LEU A 22 32.93 -13.06 -4.13
N GLY A 23 33.59 -13.13 -5.29
CA GLY A 23 34.88 -12.47 -5.53
C GLY A 23 36.10 -13.21 -4.96
N LEU A 24 35.94 -14.47 -4.53
CA LEU A 24 36.97 -15.31 -3.95
C LEU A 24 37.57 -16.28 -4.98
N ALA A 25 38.79 -16.77 -4.71
CA ALA A 25 39.40 -17.81 -5.52
C ALA A 25 38.70 -19.18 -5.31
N PRO A 26 38.73 -20.09 -6.30
CA PRO A 26 38.23 -21.45 -6.14
C PRO A 26 38.94 -22.21 -5.02
N ILE A 27 38.19 -23.07 -4.34
CA ILE A 27 38.71 -23.92 -3.28
C ILE A 27 39.25 -25.21 -3.91
N LEU A 28 40.56 -25.43 -3.85
CA LEU A 28 41.22 -26.64 -4.35
C LEU A 28 41.27 -27.71 -3.25
N ALA A 29 41.04 -28.97 -3.64
CA ALA A 29 40.88 -30.10 -2.70
C ALA A 29 42.18 -30.56 -2.00
N ASP A 30 43.36 -30.14 -2.47
CA ASP A 30 44.67 -30.67 -2.02
C ASP A 30 45.54 -29.69 -1.21
N ASP A 31 45.09 -28.45 -0.97
CA ASP A 31 45.87 -27.48 -0.20
C ASP A 31 45.51 -27.50 1.28
N SER A 32 46.30 -28.22 2.06
CA SER A 32 46.27 -28.22 3.54
C SER A 32 46.58 -26.86 4.19
N SER A 33 46.92 -25.85 3.38
CA SER A 33 47.16 -24.45 3.73
C SER A 33 45.90 -23.56 3.72
N ASN A 34 44.74 -24.07 3.28
CA ASN A 34 43.57 -23.26 2.92
C ASN A 34 42.43 -23.16 3.97
N ALA A 35 42.70 -23.50 5.24
CA ALA A 35 41.68 -23.42 6.30
C ALA A 35 41.11 -22.00 6.48
N GLN A 36 41.94 -20.97 6.24
CA GLN A 36 41.57 -19.57 6.37
C GLN A 36 40.71 -19.08 5.18
N ASP A 37 41.00 -19.57 3.96
CA ASP A 37 40.22 -19.29 2.75
C ASP A 37 38.85 -19.98 2.79
N GLY A 38 38.80 -21.22 3.29
CA GLY A 38 37.54 -21.93 3.52
C GLY A 38 36.66 -21.27 4.59
N ALA A 39 37.27 -20.77 5.67
CA ALA A 39 36.54 -20.01 6.70
C ALA A 39 36.00 -18.68 6.17
N THR A 40 36.79 -17.97 5.34
CA THR A 40 36.37 -16.72 4.68
C THR A 40 35.22 -16.96 3.72
N PHE A 41 35.32 -17.98 2.87
CA PHE A 41 34.23 -18.40 1.98
C PHE A 41 32.94 -18.71 2.75
N LEU A 42 33.03 -19.49 3.83
CA LEU A 42 31.85 -19.83 4.62
C LEU A 42 31.22 -18.60 5.28
N ALA A 43 32.03 -17.63 5.73
CA ALA A 43 31.55 -16.37 6.30
C ALA A 43 30.81 -15.53 5.25
N GLU A 44 31.41 -15.30 4.08
CA GLU A 44 30.80 -14.56 2.97
C GLU A 44 29.53 -15.24 2.45
N LEU A 45 29.53 -16.57 2.34
CA LEU A 45 28.35 -17.33 1.92
C LEU A 45 27.20 -17.21 2.92
N ARG A 46 27.50 -17.29 4.22
CA ARG A 46 26.49 -17.09 5.28
C ARG A 46 25.91 -15.69 5.23
N GLN A 47 26.76 -14.68 5.02
CA GLN A 47 26.32 -13.30 4.88
C GLN A 47 25.40 -13.14 3.65
N ALA A 48 25.82 -13.63 2.48
CA ALA A 48 25.02 -13.57 1.26
C ALA A 48 23.66 -14.30 1.40
N ILE A 49 23.62 -15.45 2.07
CA ILE A 49 22.37 -16.17 2.35
C ILE A 49 21.48 -15.33 3.30
N ALA A 50 22.06 -14.75 4.35
CA ALA A 50 21.31 -13.92 5.28
C ALA A 50 20.74 -12.66 4.59
N GLU A 51 21.51 -12.04 3.68
CA GLU A 51 21.05 -10.91 2.85
C GLU A 51 19.91 -11.33 1.92
N LEU A 52 20.02 -12.49 1.27
CA LEU A 52 18.94 -13.02 0.42
C LEU A 52 17.67 -13.31 1.23
N GLN A 53 17.80 -13.89 2.43
CA GLN A 53 16.66 -14.13 3.32
C GLN A 53 15.98 -12.82 3.74
N ARG A 54 16.76 -11.81 4.14
CA ARG A 54 16.23 -10.49 4.50
C ARG A 54 15.55 -9.78 3.33
N SER A 55 16.08 -9.94 2.12
CA SER A 55 15.49 -9.30 0.93
C SER A 55 14.03 -9.69 0.68
N TYR A 56 13.64 -10.92 1.07
CA TYR A 56 12.25 -11.35 0.94
C TYR A 56 11.36 -10.71 2.01
N GLU A 57 11.81 -10.69 3.27
CA GLU A 57 11.09 -10.01 4.35
C GLU A 57 10.92 -8.51 4.06
N ASP A 58 11.97 -7.87 3.53
CA ASP A 58 11.95 -6.47 3.10
C ASP A 58 10.92 -6.23 1.99
N LEU A 59 10.84 -7.13 0.99
CA LEU A 59 9.84 -7.05 -0.07
C LEU A 59 8.41 -7.14 0.49
N ILE A 60 8.15 -8.06 1.41
CA ILE A 60 6.83 -8.17 2.05
C ILE A 60 6.48 -6.92 2.83
N ASN A 61 7.43 -6.38 3.62
CA ASN A 61 7.24 -5.14 4.36
C ASN A 61 6.89 -3.98 3.42
N GLU A 62 7.55 -3.92 2.27
CA GLU A 62 7.30 -2.89 1.27
C GLU A 62 5.94 -3.01 0.59
N ILE A 63 5.49 -4.24 0.27
CA ILE A 63 4.13 -4.52 -0.22
C ILE A 63 3.11 -4.01 0.80
N VAL A 64 3.31 -4.31 2.08
CA VAL A 64 2.43 -3.86 3.17
C VAL A 64 2.40 -2.33 3.22
N GLN A 65 3.56 -1.66 3.24
CA GLN A 65 3.64 -0.20 3.29
C GLN A 65 2.99 0.46 2.07
N THR A 66 3.23 -0.06 0.88
CA THR A 66 2.63 0.43 -0.37
C THR A 66 1.10 0.30 -0.31
N THR A 67 0.60 -0.83 0.19
CA THR A 67 -0.84 -1.05 0.36
C THR A 67 -1.43 -0.10 1.41
N GLN A 68 -0.79 0.04 2.57
CA GLN A 68 -1.19 0.98 3.63
C GLN A 68 -1.29 2.42 3.10
N ASN A 69 -0.28 2.86 2.36
CA ASN A 69 -0.22 4.17 1.74
C ASN A 69 -1.34 4.37 0.71
N ALA A 70 -1.58 3.38 -0.15
CA ALA A 70 -2.63 3.44 -1.17
C ALA A 70 -4.03 3.62 -0.56
N PHE A 71 -4.30 3.04 0.61
CA PHE A 71 -5.56 3.18 1.33
C PHE A 71 -5.56 4.32 2.36
N GLY A 72 -4.42 4.98 2.57
CA GLY A 72 -4.25 6.10 3.50
C GLY A 72 -4.48 5.72 4.96
N VAL A 73 -4.09 4.50 5.35
CA VAL A 73 -4.21 4.00 6.73
C VAL A 73 -2.80 3.83 7.29
N THR A 74 -2.51 4.54 8.38
CA THR A 74 -1.24 4.42 9.12
C THR A 74 -1.42 3.51 10.33
N GLY A 75 -0.33 2.87 10.77
CA GLY A 75 -0.30 2.03 11.97
C GLY A 75 0.25 0.62 11.72
N SER A 76 0.04 -0.27 12.68
CA SER A 76 0.46 -1.68 12.57
C SER A 76 -0.37 -2.43 11.51
N LEU A 77 0.21 -3.49 10.95
CA LEU A 77 -0.46 -4.33 9.95
C LEU A 77 -1.80 -4.92 10.45
N PRO A 78 -1.92 -5.46 11.67
CA PRO A 78 -3.21 -5.95 12.17
C PRO A 78 -4.30 -4.87 12.20
N LEU A 79 -3.97 -3.66 12.68
CA LEU A 79 -4.91 -2.53 12.70
C LEU A 79 -5.30 -2.10 11.28
N PHE A 80 -4.34 -2.13 10.36
CA PHE A 80 -4.61 -1.85 8.95
C PHE A 80 -5.57 -2.87 8.34
N ARG A 81 -5.33 -4.18 8.55
CA ARG A 81 -6.20 -5.26 8.07
C ARG A 81 -7.62 -5.10 8.61
N GLU A 82 -7.77 -4.89 9.91
CA GLU A 82 -9.08 -4.66 10.54
C GLU A 82 -9.85 -3.52 9.87
N ARG A 83 -9.21 -2.36 9.70
CA ARG A 83 -9.83 -1.18 9.06
C ARG A 83 -10.15 -1.41 7.59
N LEU A 84 -9.28 -2.13 6.87
CA LEU A 84 -9.50 -2.41 5.46
C LEU A 84 -10.67 -3.40 5.27
N VAL A 85 -10.79 -4.41 6.13
CA VAL A 85 -11.92 -5.37 6.16
C VAL A 85 -13.23 -4.64 6.45
N GLU A 86 -13.27 -3.74 7.45
CA GLU A 86 -14.48 -2.97 7.76
C GLU A 86 -14.98 -2.18 6.54
N ARG A 87 -14.06 -1.52 5.83
CA ARG A 87 -14.38 -0.79 4.59
C ARG A 87 -14.82 -1.74 3.48
N ALA A 88 -14.06 -2.82 3.25
CA ALA A 88 -14.28 -3.80 2.19
C ALA A 88 -15.67 -4.47 2.26
N ARG A 89 -16.15 -4.78 3.46
CA ARG A 89 -17.48 -5.34 3.70
C ARG A 89 -18.61 -4.55 3.05
N SER A 90 -18.50 -3.22 3.04
CA SER A 90 -19.52 -2.35 2.43
C SER A 90 -19.53 -2.43 0.90
N LEU A 91 -18.40 -2.76 0.25
CA LEU A 91 -18.28 -2.75 -1.21
C LEU A 91 -18.77 -4.03 -1.89
N HIS A 92 -18.90 -5.16 -1.18
CA HIS A 92 -19.30 -6.44 -1.80
C HIS A 92 -20.62 -6.37 -2.59
N SER A 93 -21.57 -5.55 -2.13
CA SER A 93 -22.88 -5.40 -2.76
C SER A 93 -22.86 -4.55 -4.04
N VAL A 94 -21.85 -3.70 -4.21
CA VAL A 94 -21.75 -2.74 -5.32
C VAL A 94 -20.59 -3.04 -6.28
N ALA A 95 -19.63 -3.85 -5.86
CA ALA A 95 -18.49 -4.22 -6.69
C ALA A 95 -18.94 -5.03 -7.91
N SER A 96 -18.61 -4.57 -9.11
CA SER A 96 -18.84 -5.27 -10.38
C SER A 96 -17.54 -5.74 -11.03
N ASP A 97 -16.45 -4.99 -10.84
CA ASP A 97 -15.12 -5.29 -11.38
C ASP A 97 -14.55 -6.62 -10.83
N PRO A 98 -14.09 -7.54 -11.69
CA PRO A 98 -13.59 -8.85 -11.25
C PRO A 98 -12.35 -8.77 -10.35
N VAL A 99 -11.43 -7.85 -10.62
CA VAL A 99 -10.19 -7.69 -9.83
C VAL A 99 -10.53 -7.12 -8.46
N LEU A 100 -11.43 -6.14 -8.39
CA LEU A 100 -11.93 -5.62 -7.12
C LEU A 100 -12.63 -6.71 -6.31
N LYS A 101 -13.51 -7.52 -6.91
CA LYS A 101 -14.14 -8.64 -6.20
C LYS A 101 -13.11 -9.61 -5.63
N ALA A 102 -12.12 -9.99 -6.45
CA ALA A 102 -11.05 -10.89 -6.02
C ALA A 102 -10.18 -10.28 -4.91
N PHE A 103 -10.00 -8.96 -4.92
CA PHE A 103 -9.31 -8.23 -3.86
C PHE A 103 -10.12 -8.23 -2.55
N LEU A 104 -11.42 -7.90 -2.62
CA LEU A 104 -12.29 -7.89 -1.44
C LEU A 104 -12.33 -9.26 -0.75
N ILE A 105 -12.40 -10.35 -1.53
CA ILE A 105 -12.35 -11.73 -1.01
C ILE A 105 -11.03 -11.98 -0.25
N ARG A 106 -9.89 -11.55 -0.80
CA ARG A 106 -8.58 -11.72 -0.14
C ARG A 106 -8.41 -10.85 1.09
N VAL A 107 -8.97 -9.64 1.07
CA VAL A 107 -8.97 -8.75 2.24
C VAL A 107 -9.71 -9.39 3.41
N ASP A 108 -10.84 -10.02 3.14
CA ASP A 108 -11.69 -10.66 4.15
C ASP A 108 -11.18 -12.03 4.63
N ASP A 109 -10.10 -12.56 4.05
CA ASP A 109 -9.50 -13.82 4.46
C ASP A 109 -8.74 -13.65 5.78
N ASP A 110 -9.38 -14.08 6.87
CA ASP A 110 -8.84 -14.05 8.23
C ASP A 110 -8.05 -15.31 8.61
N ALA A 111 -8.06 -16.34 7.76
CA ALA A 111 -7.29 -17.57 7.98
C ALA A 111 -5.81 -17.39 7.66
N LEU A 112 -5.47 -16.43 6.78
CA LEU A 112 -4.09 -16.15 6.38
C LEU A 112 -3.34 -15.32 7.43
N LYS A 113 -2.11 -15.76 7.73
CA LYS A 113 -1.15 -14.95 8.50
C LYS A 113 -0.78 -13.69 7.72
N ASP A 114 -0.24 -12.72 8.43
CA ASP A 114 0.11 -11.40 7.89
C ASP A 114 0.97 -11.43 6.61
N THR A 115 2.01 -12.26 6.59
CA THR A 115 2.86 -12.45 5.41
C THR A 115 2.09 -13.07 4.24
N GLU A 116 1.35 -14.15 4.49
CA GLU A 116 0.60 -14.88 3.46
C GLU A 116 -0.54 -14.02 2.89
N TRP A 117 -1.15 -13.18 3.73
CA TRP A 117 -2.16 -12.21 3.32
C TRP A 117 -1.57 -11.15 2.39
N ALA A 118 -0.41 -10.56 2.75
CA ALA A 118 0.27 -9.60 1.91
C ALA A 118 0.70 -10.22 0.57
N GLU A 119 1.21 -11.45 0.60
CA GLU A 119 1.54 -12.22 -0.60
C GLU A 119 0.31 -12.48 -1.47
N SER A 120 -0.83 -12.80 -0.88
CA SER A 120 -2.06 -13.07 -1.62
C SER A 120 -2.54 -11.84 -2.39
N ILE A 121 -2.52 -10.67 -1.74
CA ILE A 121 -2.87 -9.37 -2.35
C ILE A 121 -1.88 -9.01 -3.45
N ALA A 122 -0.58 -9.13 -3.17
CA ALA A 122 0.47 -8.90 -4.14
C ALA A 122 0.37 -9.85 -5.34
N SER A 123 0.08 -11.12 -5.12
CA SER A 123 -0.07 -12.12 -6.18
C SER A 123 -1.24 -11.82 -7.11
N LEU A 124 -2.34 -11.31 -6.57
CA LEU A 124 -3.48 -10.86 -7.38
C LEU A 124 -3.08 -9.71 -8.29
N LEU A 125 -2.44 -8.68 -7.74
CA LEU A 125 -2.23 -7.41 -8.43
C LEU A 125 -0.93 -7.35 -9.25
N GLY A 126 0.07 -8.14 -8.88
CA GLY A 126 1.30 -8.37 -9.64
C GLY A 126 1.24 -9.60 -10.56
N GLU A 127 0.09 -10.26 -10.64
CA GLU A 127 -0.22 -11.42 -11.51
C GLU A 127 0.65 -12.67 -11.28
N ARG A 128 1.45 -12.69 -10.19
CA ARG A 128 2.28 -13.83 -9.78
C ARG A 128 2.80 -13.64 -8.35
N PRO A 129 3.26 -14.72 -7.67
CA PRO A 129 3.77 -14.63 -6.31
C PRO A 129 5.00 -13.72 -6.16
N PRO A 130 5.10 -12.94 -5.06
CA PRO A 130 6.25 -12.08 -4.76
C PRO A 130 7.60 -12.78 -4.82
N SER A 131 7.67 -14.06 -4.44
CA SER A 131 8.88 -14.88 -4.51
C SER A 131 9.45 -15.03 -5.93
N THR A 132 8.65 -14.73 -6.96
CA THR A 132 9.02 -14.79 -8.38
C THR A 132 9.13 -13.42 -9.05
N TRP A 133 9.00 -12.36 -8.27
CA TRP A 133 9.05 -11.00 -8.79
C TRP A 133 10.45 -10.62 -9.26
N ARG A 134 10.45 -9.82 -10.31
CA ARG A 134 11.54 -8.96 -10.75
C ARG A 134 11.09 -7.52 -10.51
N ASP A 135 12.00 -6.57 -10.64
CA ASP A 135 11.70 -5.14 -10.40
C ASP A 135 10.51 -4.62 -11.21
N ARG A 136 10.33 -5.12 -12.44
CA ARG A 136 9.18 -4.75 -13.28
C ARG A 136 7.83 -5.14 -12.66
N ASP A 137 7.80 -6.21 -11.88
CA ASP A 137 6.57 -6.79 -11.31
C ASP A 137 6.12 -6.01 -10.09
N ARG A 138 7.09 -5.52 -9.33
CA ARG A 138 6.86 -4.51 -8.30
C ARG A 138 6.22 -3.26 -8.89
N GLY A 139 6.74 -2.75 -10.01
CA GLY A 139 6.13 -1.60 -10.70
C GLY A 139 4.69 -1.88 -11.17
N VAL A 140 4.40 -3.09 -11.66
CA VAL A 140 3.02 -3.50 -12.01
C VAL A 140 2.12 -3.48 -10.77
N PHE A 141 2.57 -4.06 -9.66
CA PHE A 141 1.84 -4.05 -8.40
C PHE A 141 1.54 -2.63 -7.90
N GLU A 142 2.53 -1.74 -7.89
CA GLU A 142 2.38 -0.35 -7.43
C GLU A 142 1.32 0.42 -8.23
N VAL A 143 1.30 0.24 -9.56
CA VAL A 143 0.29 0.85 -10.43
C VAL A 143 -1.08 0.22 -10.18
N ALA A 144 -1.14 -1.11 -10.08
CA ALA A 144 -2.38 -1.85 -9.87
C ALA A 144 -3.04 -1.49 -8.54
N ILE A 145 -2.30 -1.45 -7.43
CA ILE A 145 -2.84 -1.11 -6.11
C ILE A 145 -3.32 0.35 -6.05
N ALA A 146 -2.61 1.28 -6.72
CA ALA A 146 -3.03 2.68 -6.80
C ALA A 146 -4.32 2.86 -7.64
N ASN A 147 -4.46 2.13 -8.74
CA ASN A 147 -5.70 2.12 -9.53
C ASN A 147 -6.86 1.51 -8.74
N LEU A 148 -6.62 0.39 -8.08
CA LEU A 148 -7.62 -0.32 -7.29
C LEU A 148 -8.09 0.52 -6.11
N SER A 149 -7.19 1.21 -5.41
CA SER A 149 -7.56 2.06 -4.28
C SER A 149 -8.42 3.26 -4.70
N ARG A 150 -8.18 3.80 -5.91
CA ARG A 150 -9.05 4.83 -6.51
C ARG A 150 -10.44 4.30 -6.83
N LEU A 151 -10.53 3.13 -7.47
CA LEU A 151 -11.81 2.49 -7.75
C LEU A 151 -12.59 2.18 -6.46
N PHE A 152 -11.88 1.65 -5.46
CA PHE A 152 -12.43 1.39 -4.14
C PHE A 152 -13.02 2.67 -3.53
N ALA A 153 -12.23 3.75 -3.47
CA ALA A 153 -12.68 5.03 -2.91
C ALA A 153 -13.84 5.66 -3.68
N HIS A 154 -13.94 5.42 -4.99
CA HIS A 154 -15.05 5.89 -5.81
C HIS A 154 -16.35 5.13 -5.54
N LEU A 155 -16.28 3.84 -5.20
CA LEU A 155 -17.45 3.01 -4.90
C LEU A 155 -17.90 3.10 -3.44
N GLU A 156 -17.02 3.50 -2.51
CA GLU A 156 -17.34 3.68 -1.09
C GLU A 156 -18.60 4.56 -0.85
N PRO A 157 -18.77 5.74 -1.48
CA PRO A 157 -19.99 6.55 -1.33
C PRO A 157 -21.28 5.85 -1.78
N LEU A 158 -21.21 5.05 -2.86
CA LEU A 158 -22.35 4.30 -3.39
C LEU A 158 -22.76 3.18 -2.42
N ALA A 159 -21.77 2.45 -1.90
CA ALA A 159 -21.97 1.45 -0.86
C ALA A 159 -22.57 2.07 0.41
N PHE A 160 -22.06 3.23 0.83
CA PHE A 160 -22.55 3.96 1.99
C PHE A 160 -24.02 4.39 1.84
N ALA A 161 -24.42 4.89 0.66
CA ALA A 161 -25.80 5.29 0.38
C ALA A 161 -26.78 4.10 0.40
N GLY A 162 -26.34 2.91 -0.02
CA GLY A 162 -27.15 1.70 -0.06
C GLY A 162 -27.29 0.98 1.29
N SER A 163 -26.39 1.23 2.25
CA SER A 163 -26.38 0.58 3.55
C SER A 163 -27.44 1.17 4.48
N LYS A 164 -28.64 0.58 4.47
CA LYS A 164 -29.77 1.00 5.33
C LYS A 164 -29.67 0.52 6.79
N ASN A 165 -28.73 -0.36 7.12
CA ASN A 165 -28.57 -0.94 8.45
C ASN A 165 -27.16 -0.64 9.00
N GLY A 166 -27.07 0.37 9.86
CA GLY A 166 -25.85 0.86 10.48
C GLY A 166 -25.23 -0.11 11.48
N SER A 167 -24.38 -1.01 10.99
CA SER A 167 -23.50 -1.82 11.85
C SER A 167 -22.01 -1.73 11.49
N ALA A 168 -21.62 -1.16 10.34
CA ALA A 168 -20.24 -1.24 9.83
C ALA A 168 -19.45 0.08 9.87
N ALA A 169 -19.97 1.12 10.54
CA ALA A 169 -19.36 2.43 10.51
C ALA A 169 -19.86 3.31 11.66
N SER A 170 -19.47 3.01 12.90
CA SER A 170 -19.84 3.86 14.04
C SER A 170 -19.24 5.28 13.96
N HIS A 171 -18.34 5.56 13.00
CA HIS A 171 -17.69 6.86 12.81
C HIS A 171 -17.35 7.18 11.33
N ALA A 172 -18.15 6.70 10.36
CA ALA A 172 -17.95 7.09 8.96
C ALA A 172 -18.85 8.26 8.54
N LEU A 173 -18.27 9.23 7.84
CA LEU A 173 -18.92 10.44 7.35
C LEU A 173 -18.79 10.49 5.83
N ARG A 174 -19.91 10.59 5.11
CA ARG A 174 -19.89 10.92 3.67
C ARG A 174 -19.92 12.43 3.50
N ILE A 175 -18.98 12.97 2.74
CA ILE A 175 -18.95 14.36 2.30
C ILE A 175 -19.03 14.42 0.79
N GLY A 176 -19.87 15.32 0.27
CA GLY A 176 -20.03 15.58 -1.16
C GLY A 176 -20.03 17.08 -1.41
N VAL A 177 -19.26 17.53 -2.40
CA VAL A 177 -19.26 18.91 -2.87
C VAL A 177 -19.56 18.91 -4.37
N THR A 178 -20.66 19.56 -4.74
CA THR A 178 -21.09 19.75 -6.13
C THR A 178 -21.09 21.23 -6.45
N THR A 179 -20.43 21.59 -7.56
CA THR A 179 -20.37 22.95 -8.08
C THR A 179 -20.63 22.93 -9.58
N ARG A 180 -20.83 24.10 -10.21
CA ARG A 180 -20.93 24.17 -11.68
C ARG A 180 -19.63 23.78 -12.40
N GLU A 181 -18.49 23.98 -11.74
CA GLU A 181 -17.17 23.66 -12.29
C GLU A 181 -16.82 22.17 -12.09
N TYR A 182 -17.35 21.56 -11.03
CA TYR A 182 -17.12 20.17 -10.66
C TYR A 182 -18.44 19.49 -10.32
N PRO A 183 -18.99 18.67 -11.22
CA PRO A 183 -20.36 18.16 -11.08
C PRO A 183 -20.53 17.26 -9.85
N GLU A 184 -19.48 16.56 -9.38
CA GLU A 184 -19.56 15.78 -8.15
C GLU A 184 -18.16 15.41 -7.64
N ARG A 185 -17.83 15.77 -6.40
CA ARG A 185 -16.71 15.20 -5.65
C ARG A 185 -17.22 14.67 -4.32
N GLU A 186 -17.17 13.35 -4.18
CA GLU A 186 -17.66 12.66 -2.99
C GLU A 186 -16.59 11.79 -2.35
N ARG A 187 -16.71 11.60 -1.04
CA ARG A 187 -15.83 10.74 -0.28
C ARG A 187 -16.49 10.23 1.00
N VAL A 188 -16.14 9.01 1.40
CA VAL A 188 -16.41 8.50 2.74
C VAL A 188 -15.14 8.62 3.58
N ILE A 189 -15.27 9.23 4.75
CA ILE A 189 -14.20 9.44 5.73
C ILE A 189 -14.48 8.51 6.90
N HIS A 190 -13.53 7.62 7.21
CA HIS A 190 -13.60 6.74 8.37
C HIS A 190 -12.70 7.32 9.47
N LEU A 191 -13.29 7.69 10.61
CA LEU A 191 -12.54 8.18 11.76
C LEU A 191 -12.42 7.08 12.81
N ASN A 192 -11.22 6.89 13.36
CA ASN A 192 -11.06 6.11 14.59
C ASN A 192 -11.28 7.02 15.82
N ALA A 193 -11.27 6.47 17.03
CA ALA A 193 -11.52 7.24 18.26
C ALA A 193 -10.52 8.40 18.48
N GLU A 194 -9.25 8.24 18.09
CA GLU A 194 -8.24 9.31 18.20
C GLU A 194 -8.48 10.40 17.16
N SER A 195 -8.66 10.02 15.89
CA SER A 195 -8.96 10.95 14.79
C SER A 195 -10.31 11.66 14.99
N SER A 196 -11.28 11.02 15.64
CA SER A 196 -12.55 11.65 16.03
C SER A 196 -12.33 12.75 17.06
N LYS A 197 -11.53 12.51 18.11
CA LYS A 197 -11.21 13.55 19.10
C LYS A 197 -10.46 14.72 18.49
N GLU A 198 -9.57 14.45 17.53
CA GLU A 198 -8.87 15.50 16.79
C GLU A 198 -9.82 16.29 15.88
N ALA A 199 -10.75 15.60 15.22
CA ALA A 199 -11.82 16.24 14.46
C ALA A 199 -12.68 17.15 15.35
N ASP A 200 -13.10 16.71 16.54
CA ASP A 200 -13.88 17.51 17.50
C ASP A 200 -13.11 18.77 17.98
N ARG A 201 -11.78 18.68 18.08
CA ARG A 201 -10.94 19.84 18.42
C ARG A 201 -10.88 20.83 17.25
N LEU A 202 -10.67 20.34 16.04
CA LEU A 202 -10.64 21.17 14.83
C LEU A 202 -12.00 21.83 14.56
N GLU A 203 -13.09 21.11 14.77
CA GLU A 203 -14.46 21.62 14.66
C GLU A 203 -14.68 22.81 15.61
N ARG A 204 -14.32 22.66 16.89
CA ARG A 204 -14.41 23.76 17.87
C ARG A 204 -13.54 24.95 17.49
N ALA A 205 -12.33 24.73 17.00
CA ALA A 205 -11.47 25.81 16.55
C ALA A 205 -12.04 26.54 15.33
N LEU A 206 -12.60 25.80 14.36
CA LEU A 206 -13.28 26.36 13.19
C LEU A 206 -14.49 27.19 13.62
N GLN A 207 -15.32 26.68 14.55
CA GLN A 207 -16.48 27.40 15.05
C GLN A 207 -16.09 28.76 15.64
N ILE A 208 -15.03 28.82 16.47
CA ILE A 208 -14.53 30.07 17.04
C ILE A 208 -14.08 31.07 15.95
N VAL A 209 -13.47 30.59 14.87
CA VAL A 209 -13.04 31.44 13.75
C VAL A 209 -14.24 31.98 12.97
N LEU A 210 -15.25 31.14 12.70
CA LEU A 210 -16.46 31.53 12.01
C LEU A 210 -17.27 32.55 12.84
N ASP A 211 -17.40 32.33 14.15
CA ASP A 211 -18.11 33.25 15.05
C ASP A 211 -17.45 34.64 15.10
N LYS A 212 -16.11 34.69 15.04
CA LYS A 212 -15.34 35.95 15.02
C LYS A 212 -15.39 36.68 13.68
N ALA A 213 -15.62 35.97 12.58
CA ALA A 213 -15.61 36.56 11.24
C ALA A 213 -16.79 37.51 11.00
N GLY A 214 -17.85 37.43 11.83
CA GLY A 214 -18.94 38.41 11.83
C GLY A 214 -19.60 38.55 10.46
N THR A 215 -20.12 37.46 9.90
CA THR A 215 -20.97 37.53 8.70
C THR A 215 -22.35 38.06 9.09
N ASP A 216 -23.02 38.80 8.21
CA ASP A 216 -24.35 39.42 8.39
C ASP A 216 -25.52 38.41 8.55
N GLY A 217 -25.32 37.31 9.28
CA GLY A 217 -26.35 36.33 9.63
C GLY A 217 -26.65 35.27 8.56
N SER A 218 -26.02 35.32 7.38
CA SER A 218 -26.18 34.25 6.39
C SER A 218 -25.16 33.14 6.62
N ASN A 219 -25.66 32.02 7.15
CA ASN A 219 -24.92 30.75 7.23
C ASN A 219 -24.39 30.28 5.87
N ASP A 220 -24.94 30.76 4.76
CA ASP A 220 -24.53 30.38 3.41
C ASP A 220 -23.08 30.78 3.11
N VAL A 221 -22.60 31.91 3.66
CA VAL A 221 -21.21 32.35 3.47
C VAL A 221 -20.25 31.41 4.21
N HIS A 222 -20.60 31.00 5.43
CA HIS A 222 -19.84 30.01 6.19
C HIS A 222 -19.84 28.64 5.49
N LEU A 223 -21.01 28.17 5.05
CA LEU A 223 -21.13 26.90 4.32
C LEU A 223 -20.36 26.92 2.99
N ALA A 224 -20.38 28.04 2.25
CA ALA A 224 -19.60 28.18 1.03
C ALA A 224 -18.09 28.16 1.30
N ALA A 225 -17.63 28.80 2.38
CA ALA A 225 -16.23 28.76 2.78
C ALA A 225 -15.78 27.34 3.18
N ILE A 226 -16.60 26.63 3.96
CA ILE A 226 -16.38 25.23 4.35
C ILE A 226 -16.37 24.33 3.12
N ALA A 227 -17.33 24.46 2.21
CA ALA A 227 -17.40 23.67 0.98
C ALA A 227 -16.15 23.87 0.11
N ARG A 228 -15.67 25.10 -0.06
CA ARG A 228 -14.42 25.40 -0.78
C ARG A 228 -13.17 24.84 -0.09
N LEU A 229 -13.15 24.83 1.25
CA LEU A 229 -12.06 24.21 2.01
C LEU A 229 -12.08 22.68 1.86
N ALA A 230 -13.25 22.07 2.02
CA ALA A 230 -13.46 20.64 1.84
C ALA A 230 -13.05 20.20 0.43
N ASP A 231 -13.44 20.96 -0.59
CA ASP A 231 -13.08 20.71 -1.98
C ASP A 231 -11.56 20.67 -2.21
N ARG A 232 -10.83 21.64 -1.66
CA ARG A 232 -9.36 21.70 -1.72
C ARG A 232 -8.72 20.51 -0.99
N LEU A 233 -9.22 20.13 0.17
CA LEU A 233 -8.73 18.97 0.92
C LEU A 233 -8.98 17.65 0.18
N MET A 234 -10.12 17.53 -0.50
CA MET A 234 -10.43 16.37 -1.35
C MET A 234 -9.53 16.30 -2.60
N ALA A 235 -9.15 17.45 -3.17
CA ALA A 235 -8.22 17.53 -4.30
C ALA A 235 -6.76 17.21 -3.92
N ALA A 236 -6.27 17.72 -2.79
CA ALA A 236 -4.86 17.62 -2.40
C ALA A 236 -4.37 16.16 -2.25
N ARG A 237 -5.24 15.22 -1.87
CA ARG A 237 -4.90 13.79 -1.78
C ARG A 237 -4.87 13.06 -3.12
N HIS A 238 -5.43 13.63 -4.18
CA HIS A 238 -5.38 13.05 -5.53
C HIS A 238 -4.13 13.48 -6.32
N GLY A 239 -3.45 14.57 -5.90
CA GLY A 239 -2.35 15.18 -6.64
C GLY A 239 -0.94 14.60 -6.37
N THR A 240 -0.74 13.77 -5.34
CA THR A 240 0.60 13.37 -4.91
C THR A 240 1.22 12.16 -5.62
N MET A 241 0.63 11.66 -6.72
CA MET A 241 1.15 10.48 -7.45
C MET A 241 1.39 10.66 -8.95
N VAL A 242 1.28 11.86 -9.54
CA VAL A 242 1.39 12.01 -11.02
C VAL A 242 2.51 12.93 -11.51
N ASP A 243 3.18 13.72 -10.67
CA ASP A 243 4.22 14.64 -11.15
C ASP A 243 5.62 14.01 -11.06
N GLY A 244 5.88 13.05 -11.93
CA GLY A 244 7.14 12.29 -11.98
C GLY A 244 7.57 11.82 -13.38
N LEU A 245 7.10 12.46 -14.45
CA LEU A 245 7.59 12.19 -15.80
C LEU A 245 8.21 13.46 -16.41
N PRO A 246 9.49 13.41 -16.86
CA PRO A 246 10.13 14.55 -17.47
C PRO A 246 9.42 14.88 -18.79
N ARG A 247 9.00 16.15 -18.91
CA ARG A 247 8.55 16.71 -20.19
C ARG A 247 9.71 16.64 -21.17
N HIS A 248 9.71 15.63 -22.04
CA HIS A 248 10.59 15.59 -23.19
C HIS A 248 10.27 16.78 -24.10
N ASN A 249 11.20 17.73 -24.11
CA ASN A 249 11.28 18.78 -25.10
C ASN A 249 11.50 18.13 -26.47
N LYS A 250 10.74 18.55 -27.47
CA LYS A 250 10.93 18.18 -28.88
C LYS A 250 10.53 19.39 -29.74
N PRO A 251 11.12 19.46 -30.95
CA PRO A 251 12.28 20.31 -31.26
C PRO A 251 11.91 21.75 -31.59
#